data_AF-A0A8C0B5U3-F1
#
_entry.id   AF-A0A8C0B5U3-F1
#
_cell.length_a   1.000
_cell.length_b   1.000
_cell.length_c   1.000
_cell.angle_alpha   90.00
_cell.angle_beta   90.00
_cell.angle_gamma   90.00
#
_symmetry.space_group_name_H-M   'P 1'
#
loop_
_entity.id
_entity.type
_entity.pdbx_description
1 polymer ?
#
loop_
_entity_poly.entity_id
_entity_poly.type
_entity_poly.pdbx_seq_one_letter_code
_entity_poly.pdbx_strand_id
1 'polypeptide(L)'
;RTLFVTESRLKEAVQLLEDYKHGTLPPGVTNKELWGAQKIKQAIIHPDTNETIFMPFRMSGIVVGLLLPNQTLASTVFWQWLNQSHNACVNYANRNATKPSPTSKFIQGYLGAVISAVSIAVGLNVLVQRANKFTPATRLLIQRFVPFPAVASANICNVVLMRHTELEEGIDVLDNNGNIVGSSRIAAKHALLETALTRVVLPMPILVLPPIIMSILEKTSLLRSRPRMILPVQSLVCLAAFGLALPLAISLFPQMSEIETSRLEPEIALATTSKTVVYNKGL
;
A
#
# COMPACT_ATOMS: atom_id res chain seq x y z
N ARG A 1 -10.46 3.39 -17.56
CA ARG A 1 -10.27 4.68 -16.86
C ARG A 1 -11.60 4.98 -16.17
N THR A 2 -11.62 5.15 -14.85
CA THR A 2 -12.87 5.26 -14.06
C THR A 2 -13.09 6.63 -13.43
N LEU A 3 -12.06 7.48 -13.38
CA LEU A 3 -12.12 8.80 -12.74
C LEU A 3 -13.11 9.76 -13.41
N PHE A 4 -13.11 9.81 -14.75
CA PHE A 4 -13.92 10.75 -15.56
C PHE A 4 -15.17 10.12 -16.19
N VAL A 5 -15.68 9.03 -15.60
CA VAL A 5 -16.91 8.40 -16.11
C VAL A 5 -18.10 9.30 -15.80
N THR A 6 -18.93 9.56 -16.82
CA THR A 6 -20.15 10.36 -16.71
C THR A 6 -21.25 9.61 -15.98
N GLU A 7 -22.22 10.34 -15.43
CA GLU A 7 -23.39 9.72 -14.77
C GLU A 7 -24.20 8.83 -15.71
N SER A 8 -24.35 9.22 -16.98
CA SER A 8 -25.03 8.40 -17.99
C SER A 8 -24.31 7.06 -18.20
N ARG A 9 -22.97 7.07 -18.30
CA ARG A 9 -22.20 5.85 -18.47
C ARG A 9 -22.21 4.96 -17.22
N LEU A 10 -22.29 5.57 -16.03
CA LEU A 10 -22.50 4.84 -14.78
C LEU A 10 -23.86 4.15 -14.76
N LYS A 11 -24.94 4.86 -15.13
CA LYS A 11 -26.30 4.29 -15.18
C LYS A 11 -26.38 3.13 -16.16
N GLU A 12 -25.80 3.26 -17.36
CA GLU A 12 -25.69 2.17 -18.33
C GLU A 12 -24.96 0.95 -17.76
N ALA A 13 -23.83 1.17 -17.08
CA ALA A 13 -23.06 0.10 -16.46
C ALA A 13 -23.82 -0.61 -15.33
N VAL A 14 -24.56 0.15 -14.51
CA VAL A 14 -25.41 -0.42 -13.45
C VAL A 14 -26.56 -1.21 -14.07
N GLN A 15 -27.26 -0.65 -15.06
CA GLN A 15 -28.37 -1.32 -15.74
C GLN A 15 -27.92 -2.64 -16.36
N LEU A 16 -26.78 -2.64 -17.07
CA LEU A 16 -26.24 -3.86 -17.69
C LEU A 16 -25.97 -4.98 -16.66
N LEU A 17 -25.54 -4.64 -15.45
CA LEU A 17 -25.31 -5.61 -14.38
C LEU A 17 -26.60 -6.10 -13.72
N GLU A 18 -27.61 -5.24 -13.61
CA GLU A 18 -28.94 -5.65 -13.15
C GLU A 18 -29.63 -6.55 -14.19
N ASP A 19 -29.54 -6.22 -15.48
CA ASP A 19 -30.07 -7.06 -16.57
C ASP A 19 -29.40 -8.45 -16.58
N TYR A 20 -28.09 -8.51 -16.30
CA TYR A 20 -27.39 -9.79 -16.09
C TYR A 20 -27.95 -10.58 -14.91
N LYS A 21 -28.19 -9.91 -13.78
CA LYS A 21 -28.74 -10.53 -12.56
C LYS A 21 -30.15 -11.06 -12.76
N HIS A 22 -30.95 -10.38 -13.58
CA HIS A 22 -32.33 -10.75 -13.91
C HIS A 22 -32.45 -11.70 -15.11
N GLY A 23 -31.33 -12.05 -15.76
CA GLY A 23 -31.32 -12.94 -16.93
C GLY A 23 -31.90 -12.30 -18.20
N THR A 24 -32.03 -10.97 -18.25
CA THR A 24 -32.62 -10.19 -19.34
C THR A 24 -31.56 -9.50 -20.22
N LEU A 25 -30.37 -10.10 -20.34
CA LEU A 25 -29.28 -9.50 -21.11
C LEU A 25 -29.65 -9.31 -22.59
N PRO A 26 -29.32 -8.13 -23.16
CA PRO A 26 -29.40 -7.94 -24.60
C PRO A 26 -28.52 -8.96 -25.36
N PRO A 27 -28.99 -9.49 -26.49
CA PRO A 27 -28.19 -10.38 -27.32
C PRO A 27 -26.94 -9.65 -27.84
N GLY A 28 -25.79 -10.32 -27.78
CA GLY A 28 -24.50 -9.78 -28.24
C GLY A 28 -23.63 -9.13 -27.16
N VAL A 29 -24.11 -9.04 -25.91
CA VAL A 29 -23.27 -8.58 -24.78
C VAL A 29 -22.17 -9.60 -24.49
N THR A 30 -20.94 -9.12 -24.46
CA THR A 30 -19.75 -9.93 -24.19
C THR A 30 -19.38 -9.93 -22.71
N ASN A 31 -18.69 -10.98 -22.25
CA ASN A 31 -18.12 -11.02 -20.90
C ASN A 31 -17.20 -9.81 -20.62
N LYS A 32 -16.49 -9.32 -21.64
CA LYS A 32 -15.61 -8.14 -21.53
C LYS A 32 -16.39 -6.89 -21.14
N GLU A 33 -17.61 -6.73 -21.66
CA GLU A 33 -18.47 -5.58 -21.35
C GLU A 33 -19.04 -5.68 -19.94
N LEU A 34 -19.42 -6.88 -19.49
CA LEU A 34 -19.85 -7.13 -18.11
C LEU A 34 -18.73 -6.83 -17.10
N TRP A 35 -17.51 -7.31 -17.35
CA TRP A 35 -16.34 -6.97 -16.52
C TRP A 35 -16.02 -5.47 -16.55
N GLY A 36 -16.21 -4.83 -17.70
CA GLY A 36 -16.07 -3.37 -17.83
C GLY A 36 -17.08 -2.60 -17.00
N ALA A 37 -18.36 -3.02 -17.03
CA ALA A 37 -19.43 -2.43 -16.25
C ALA A 37 -19.23 -2.66 -14.75
N GLN A 38 -18.82 -3.87 -14.34
CA GLN A 38 -18.48 -4.19 -12.95
C GLN A 38 -17.36 -3.29 -12.44
N LYS A 39 -16.30 -3.11 -13.23
CA LYS A 39 -15.21 -2.20 -12.90
C LYS A 39 -15.66 -0.75 -12.73
N ILE A 40 -16.62 -0.29 -13.53
CA ILE A 40 -17.19 1.06 -13.41
C ILE A 40 -18.02 1.18 -12.12
N LYS A 41 -18.93 0.23 -11.87
CA LYS A 41 -19.76 0.20 -10.65
C LYS A 41 -18.90 0.17 -9.40
N GLN A 42 -17.93 -0.74 -9.31
CA GLN A 42 -17.02 -0.88 -8.16
C GLN A 42 -16.13 0.35 -7.92
N ALA A 43 -15.80 1.13 -8.97
CA ALA A 43 -14.93 2.28 -8.83
C ALA A 43 -15.68 3.58 -8.45
N ILE A 44 -17.01 3.60 -8.55
CA ILE A 44 -17.82 4.82 -8.45
C ILE A 44 -18.94 4.70 -7.42
N ILE A 45 -19.50 3.51 -7.23
CA ILE A 45 -20.58 3.25 -6.28
C ILE A 45 -20.00 2.50 -5.10
N HIS A 46 -20.30 2.98 -3.90
CA HIS A 46 -19.94 2.32 -2.65
C HIS A 46 -20.70 0.98 -2.54
N PRO A 47 -20.03 -0.16 -2.28
CA PRO A 47 -20.66 -1.48 -2.27
C PRO A 47 -21.76 -1.63 -1.21
N ASP A 48 -21.58 -1.01 -0.04
CA ASP A 48 -22.52 -1.14 1.07
C ASP A 48 -23.63 -0.07 1.10
N THR A 49 -23.34 1.20 0.78
CA THR A 49 -24.32 2.29 0.85
C THR A 49 -25.05 2.53 -0.48
N ASN A 50 -24.56 1.96 -1.58
CA ASN A 50 -24.99 2.26 -2.95
C ASN A 50 -24.90 3.76 -3.34
N GLU A 51 -24.18 4.57 -2.58
CA GLU A 51 -23.99 5.99 -2.88
C GLU A 51 -22.79 6.22 -3.80
N THR A 52 -22.83 7.34 -4.53
CA THR A 52 -21.76 7.71 -5.45
C THR A 52 -20.57 8.28 -4.67
N ILE A 53 -19.39 7.67 -4.84
CA ILE A 53 -18.14 8.15 -4.26
C ILE A 53 -17.73 9.46 -4.95
N PHE A 54 -17.50 10.50 -4.15
CA PHE A 54 -17.07 11.81 -4.62
C PHE A 54 -15.77 11.68 -5.44
N MET A 55 -15.74 12.33 -6.60
CA MET A 55 -14.76 12.07 -7.67
C MET A 55 -13.29 12.12 -7.22
N PRO A 56 -12.84 13.11 -6.42
CA PRO A 56 -11.49 13.13 -5.86
C PRO A 56 -11.15 11.91 -4.99
N PHE A 57 -12.12 11.33 -4.29
CA PHE A 57 -11.90 10.24 -3.34
C PHE A 57 -12.11 8.84 -3.92
N ARG A 58 -12.31 8.73 -5.23
CA ARG A 58 -12.26 7.45 -5.93
C ARG A 58 -10.82 6.93 -5.91
N MET A 59 -10.63 5.61 -5.95
CA MET A 59 -9.30 4.95 -5.95
C MET A 59 -8.33 5.43 -7.05
N SER A 60 -8.81 6.20 -8.03
CA SER A 60 -8.03 6.83 -9.10
C SER A 60 -7.64 8.30 -8.86
N GLY A 61 -8.01 8.92 -7.74
CA GLY A 61 -7.65 10.30 -7.41
C GLY A 61 -6.19 10.39 -6.93
N ILE A 62 -5.39 11.29 -7.52
CA ILE A 62 -3.94 11.41 -7.24
C ILE A 62 -3.62 12.82 -6.74
N VAL A 63 -2.80 12.92 -5.69
CA VAL A 63 -2.19 14.17 -5.23
C VAL A 63 -0.81 14.34 -5.88
N VAL A 64 -0.71 15.21 -6.89
CA VAL A 64 0.50 15.36 -7.75
C VAL A 64 1.61 16.21 -7.08
N GLY A 65 1.27 17.01 -6.07
CA GLY A 65 2.18 18.00 -5.48
C GLY A 65 3.44 17.44 -4.81
N LEU A 66 3.41 16.17 -4.36
CA LEU A 66 4.58 15.49 -3.77
C LEU A 66 5.75 15.26 -4.77
N LEU A 67 5.51 15.40 -6.07
CA LEU A 67 6.52 15.19 -7.11
C LEU A 67 7.27 16.49 -7.50
N LEU A 68 6.94 17.62 -6.87
CA LEU A 68 7.58 18.89 -7.20
C LEU A 68 9.06 18.88 -6.74
N PRO A 69 10.02 19.27 -7.60
CA PRO A 69 11.42 19.38 -7.21
C PRO A 69 11.63 20.54 -6.24
N ASN A 70 12.65 20.45 -5.39
CA ASN A 70 13.10 21.52 -4.47
C ASN A 70 12.02 22.02 -3.49
N GLN A 71 11.29 21.12 -2.86
CA GLN A 71 10.32 21.49 -1.82
C GLN A 71 11.00 22.12 -0.60
N THR A 72 10.45 23.22 -0.11
CA THR A 72 10.80 23.76 1.21
C THR A 72 10.28 22.82 2.30
N LEU A 73 10.79 22.96 3.54
CA LEU A 73 10.30 22.17 4.68
C LEU A 73 8.80 22.40 4.89
N ALA A 74 8.34 23.66 4.81
CA ALA A 74 6.93 24.01 4.89
C ALA A 74 6.10 23.37 3.76
N SER A 75 6.62 23.38 2.52
CA SER A 75 5.95 22.73 1.39
C SER A 75 5.89 21.21 1.56
N THR A 76 6.94 20.58 2.07
CA THR A 76 6.98 19.14 2.36
C THR A 76 5.91 18.78 3.38
N VAL A 77 5.82 19.52 4.49
CA VAL A 77 4.81 19.31 5.54
C VAL A 77 3.41 19.44 4.96
N PHE A 78 3.14 20.52 4.20
CA PHE A 78 1.84 20.76 3.58
C PHE A 78 1.44 19.63 2.62
N TRP A 79 2.34 19.21 1.74
CA TRP A 79 2.02 18.16 0.77
C TRP A 79 1.87 16.78 1.40
N GLN A 80 2.64 16.46 2.44
CA GLN A 80 2.46 15.21 3.20
C GLN A 80 1.13 15.20 3.96
N TRP A 81 0.78 16.31 4.59
CA TRP A 81 -0.52 16.47 5.23
C TRP A 81 -1.67 16.33 4.23
N LEU A 82 -1.59 16.99 3.07
CA LEU A 82 -2.62 16.91 2.03
C LEU A 82 -2.76 15.49 1.48
N ASN A 83 -1.65 14.80 1.24
CA ASN A 83 -1.66 13.42 0.76
C ASN A 83 -2.29 12.46 1.79
N GLN A 84 -1.95 12.59 3.07
CA GLN A 84 -2.57 11.74 4.11
C GLN A 84 -4.03 12.09 4.38
N SER A 85 -4.41 13.36 4.26
CA SER A 85 -5.81 13.80 4.30
C SER A 85 -6.60 13.18 3.16
N HIS A 86 -6.05 13.20 1.95
CA HIS A 86 -6.64 12.57 0.78
C HIS A 86 -6.79 11.05 0.97
N ASN A 87 -5.73 10.35 1.41
CA ASN A 87 -5.79 8.93 1.71
C ASN A 87 -6.82 8.59 2.79
N ALA A 88 -6.95 9.43 3.83
CA ALA A 88 -7.96 9.24 4.86
C ALA A 88 -9.39 9.43 4.32
N CYS A 89 -9.62 10.42 3.45
CA CYS A 89 -10.91 10.62 2.80
C CYS A 89 -11.25 9.49 1.82
N VAL A 90 -10.30 9.01 1.02
CA VAL A 90 -10.45 7.84 0.15
C VAL A 90 -10.80 6.62 1.00
N ASN A 91 -10.05 6.34 2.07
CA ASN A 91 -10.34 5.21 2.96
C ASN A 91 -11.70 5.34 3.64
N TYR A 92 -12.09 6.54 4.08
CA TYR A 92 -13.41 6.78 4.67
C TYR A 92 -14.55 6.56 3.67
N ALA A 93 -14.37 7.02 2.43
CA ALA A 93 -15.36 6.91 1.36
C ALA A 93 -15.42 5.51 0.73
N ASN A 94 -14.48 4.62 1.03
CA ASN A 94 -14.44 3.23 0.55
C ASN A 94 -14.46 2.22 1.71
N ARG A 95 -14.73 2.65 2.94
CA ARG A 95 -14.72 1.77 4.12
C ARG A 95 -15.89 0.80 4.06
N ASN A 96 -15.72 -0.39 4.63
CA ASN A 96 -16.84 -1.30 4.82
C ASN A 96 -17.86 -0.67 5.79
N ALA A 97 -19.06 -0.34 5.30
CA ALA A 97 -20.09 0.35 6.08
C ALA A 97 -20.92 -0.61 6.94
N THR A 98 -20.77 -1.92 6.77
CA THR A 98 -21.50 -2.94 7.55
C THR A 98 -21.02 -3.06 9.00
N LYS A 99 -19.82 -2.57 9.33
CA LYS A 99 -19.31 -2.52 10.71
C LYS A 99 -19.06 -1.05 11.10
N PRO A 100 -19.86 -0.46 12.00
CA PRO A 100 -19.65 0.91 12.44
C PRO A 100 -18.31 1.02 13.18
N SER A 101 -17.30 1.58 12.51
CA SER A 101 -16.00 1.86 13.12
C SER A 101 -16.12 3.16 13.92
N PRO A 102 -15.68 3.19 15.20
CA PRO A 102 -15.72 4.40 16.00
C PRO A 102 -14.96 5.55 15.33
N THR A 103 -15.54 6.74 15.30
CA THR A 103 -14.89 7.94 14.76
C THR A 103 -13.55 8.23 15.44
N SER A 104 -13.41 7.87 16.72
CA SER A 104 -12.16 7.98 17.48
C SER A 104 -11.02 7.16 16.88
N LYS A 105 -11.27 5.92 16.45
CA LYS A 105 -10.26 5.06 15.80
C LYS A 105 -9.86 5.61 14.43
N PHE A 106 -10.81 6.17 13.69
CA PHE A 106 -10.51 6.85 12.42
C PHE A 106 -9.62 8.09 12.63
N ILE A 107 -9.96 8.95 13.58
CA ILE A 107 -9.17 10.15 13.91
C ILE A 107 -7.77 9.76 14.39
N GLN A 108 -7.67 8.77 15.27
CA GLN A 108 -6.38 8.26 15.77
C GLN A 108 -5.52 7.74 14.61
N GLY A 109 -6.09 6.96 13.70
CA GLY A 109 -5.40 6.46 12.50
C GLY A 109 -4.94 7.59 11.58
N TYR A 110 -5.79 8.59 11.32
CA TYR A 110 -5.46 9.75 10.52
C TYR A 110 -4.32 10.58 11.15
N LEU A 111 -4.41 10.91 12.45
CA LEU A 111 -3.37 11.65 13.15
C LEU A 111 -2.05 10.88 13.15
N GLY A 112 -2.08 9.57 13.41
CA GLY A 112 -0.90 8.71 13.35
C GLY A 112 -0.27 8.70 11.95
N ALA A 113 -1.08 8.63 10.89
CA ALA A 113 -0.61 8.65 9.51
C ALA A 113 0.00 10.00 9.10
N VAL A 114 -0.62 11.12 9.49
CA VAL A 114 -0.11 12.48 9.22
C VAL A 114 1.20 12.71 9.97
N ILE A 115 1.23 12.44 11.28
CA ILE A 115 2.41 12.64 12.12
C ILE A 115 3.56 11.80 11.58
N SER A 116 3.33 10.50 11.30
CA SER A 116 4.37 9.62 10.77
C SER A 116 4.93 10.11 9.43
N ALA A 117 4.05 10.48 8.48
CA ALA A 117 4.48 10.94 7.16
C ALA A 117 5.25 12.26 7.23
N VAL A 118 4.76 13.23 8.01
CA VAL A 118 5.40 14.53 8.19
C VAL A 118 6.76 14.38 8.90
N SER A 119 6.81 13.64 10.01
CA SER A 119 8.04 13.42 10.78
C SER A 119 9.15 12.81 9.91
N ILE A 120 8.80 11.82 9.08
CA ILE A 120 9.78 11.13 8.23
C ILE A 120 10.23 12.02 7.08
N ALA A 121 9.32 12.74 6.44
CA ALA A 121 9.67 13.64 5.35
C ALA A 121 10.53 14.83 5.83
N VAL A 122 10.22 15.39 7.00
CA VAL A 122 11.03 16.44 7.63
C VAL A 122 12.38 15.88 8.08
N GLY A 123 12.41 14.70 8.72
CA GLY A 123 13.64 14.04 9.15
C GLY A 123 14.60 13.76 7.99
N LEU A 124 14.06 13.27 6.86
CA LEU A 124 14.82 13.04 5.63
C LEU A 124 15.38 14.35 5.07
N ASN A 125 14.57 15.42 5.01
CA ASN A 125 15.02 16.74 4.55
C ASN A 125 16.15 17.29 5.43
N VAL A 126 16.04 17.19 6.76
CA VAL A 126 17.07 17.65 7.69
C VAL A 126 18.36 16.82 7.53
N LEU A 127 18.25 15.50 7.39
CA LEU A 127 19.40 14.62 7.11
C LEU A 127 20.10 15.01 5.82
N VAL A 128 19.36 15.24 4.73
CA VAL A 128 19.91 15.69 3.45
C VAL A 128 20.55 17.07 3.56
N GLN A 129 19.95 18.01 4.30
CA GLN A 129 20.55 19.34 4.52
C GLN A 129 21.85 19.25 5.34
N ARG A 130 21.91 18.39 6.37
CA ARG A 130 23.14 18.13 7.11
C ARG A 130 24.20 17.44 6.24
N ALA A 131 23.78 16.58 5.31
CA ALA A 131 24.66 15.93 4.32
C ALA A 131 25.44 16.94 3.47
N ASN A 132 24.89 18.14 3.24
CA ASN A 132 25.55 19.20 2.47
C ASN A 132 26.80 19.77 3.15
N LYS A 133 27.01 19.50 4.44
CA LYS A 133 28.23 19.89 5.18
C LYS A 133 29.40 18.91 4.98
N PHE A 134 29.14 17.74 4.38
CA PHE A 134 30.15 16.73 4.11
C PHE A 134 30.72 16.87 2.70
N THR A 135 31.76 16.08 2.39
CA THR A 135 32.38 16.05 1.07
C THR A 135 31.36 15.70 -0.03
N PRO A 136 31.56 16.15 -1.29
CA PRO A 136 30.62 15.89 -2.40
C PRO A 136 30.32 14.39 -2.60
N ALA A 137 31.32 13.52 -2.38
CA ALA A 137 31.16 12.08 -2.45
C ALA A 137 30.23 11.53 -1.34
N THR A 138 30.44 11.95 -0.09
CA THR A 138 29.60 11.53 1.04
C THR A 138 28.18 12.07 0.90
N ARG A 139 28.00 13.32 0.43
CA ARG A 139 26.69 13.90 0.13
C ARG A 139 25.90 13.07 -0.88
N LEU A 140 26.54 12.66 -1.97
CA LEU A 140 25.90 11.82 -3.00
C LEU A 140 25.49 10.45 -2.46
N LEU A 141 26.33 9.82 -1.62
CA LEU A 141 25.99 8.56 -0.98
C LEU A 141 24.79 8.70 -0.03
N ILE A 142 24.78 9.75 0.80
CA ILE A 142 23.67 10.01 1.72
C ILE A 142 22.37 10.24 0.95
N GLN A 143 22.37 11.09 -0.08
CA GLN A 143 21.18 11.36 -0.88
C GLN A 143 20.64 10.11 -1.61
N ARG A 144 21.53 9.19 -2.01
CA ARG A 144 21.16 7.95 -2.72
C ARG A 144 20.60 6.86 -1.79
N PHE A 145 21.16 6.71 -0.59
CA PHE A 145 20.84 5.56 0.27
C PHE A 145 19.92 5.89 1.45
N VAL A 146 19.87 7.13 1.95
CA VAL A 146 18.96 7.50 3.05
C VAL A 146 17.46 7.34 2.73
N PRO A 147 16.97 7.49 1.47
CA PRO A 147 15.58 7.21 1.16
C PRO A 147 15.11 5.81 1.58
N PHE A 148 15.97 4.79 1.50
CA PHE A 148 15.58 3.42 1.84
C PHE A 148 15.29 3.25 3.34
N PRO A 149 16.21 3.54 4.28
CA PRO A 149 15.90 3.48 5.72
C PRO A 149 14.70 4.34 6.11
N ALA A 150 14.55 5.53 5.52
CA ALA A 150 13.42 6.40 5.81
C ALA A 150 12.08 5.76 5.42
N VAL A 151 11.98 5.20 4.20
CA VAL A 151 10.78 4.51 3.73
C VAL A 151 10.53 3.21 4.51
N ALA A 152 11.58 2.46 4.82
CA ALA A 152 11.48 1.23 5.62
C ALA A 152 10.91 1.53 7.03
N SER A 153 11.47 2.51 7.74
CA SER A 153 10.97 2.93 9.04
C SER A 153 9.53 3.46 8.96
N ALA A 154 9.19 4.22 7.91
CA ALA A 154 7.83 4.71 7.70
C ALA A 154 6.81 3.60 7.61
N ASN A 155 7.13 2.58 6.81
CA ASN A 155 6.21 1.48 6.62
C ASN A 155 6.07 0.64 7.88
N ILE A 156 7.16 0.38 8.62
CA ILE A 156 7.09 -0.34 9.90
C ILE A 156 6.19 0.43 10.88
N CYS A 157 6.43 1.73 11.07
CA CYS A 157 5.60 2.55 11.95
C CYS A 157 4.13 2.55 11.53
N ASN A 158 3.86 2.67 10.22
CA ASN A 158 2.50 2.63 9.71
C ASN A 158 1.79 1.30 10.00
N VAL A 159 2.45 0.16 9.75
CA VAL A 159 1.88 -1.17 10.03
C VAL A 159 1.59 -1.34 11.52
N VAL A 160 2.56 -1.03 12.37
CA VAL A 160 2.43 -1.20 13.83
C VAL A 160 1.32 -0.31 14.38
N LEU A 161 1.24 0.95 13.96
CA LEU A 161 0.19 1.87 14.41
C LEU A 161 -1.20 1.46 13.92
N MET A 162 -1.31 1.03 12.66
CA MET A 162 -2.60 0.66 12.08
C MET A 162 -3.14 -0.65 12.66
N ARG A 163 -2.26 -1.58 13.03
CA ARG A 163 -2.62 -2.94 13.48
C ARG A 163 -2.38 -3.18 14.97
N HIS A 164 -2.21 -2.11 15.76
CA HIS A 164 -1.97 -2.23 17.21
C HIS A 164 -3.09 -2.99 17.93
N THR A 165 -4.35 -2.85 17.48
CA THR A 165 -5.48 -3.58 18.06
C THR A 165 -5.37 -5.09 17.86
N GLU A 166 -4.78 -5.55 16.76
CA GLU A 166 -4.54 -6.99 16.54
C GLU A 166 -3.52 -7.56 17.53
N LEU A 167 -2.57 -6.74 18.01
CA LEU A 167 -1.63 -7.15 19.07
C LEU A 167 -2.32 -7.28 20.43
N GLU A 168 -3.40 -6.53 20.67
CA GLU A 168 -4.17 -6.53 21.90
C GLU A 168 -5.29 -7.58 21.89
N GLU A 169 -5.99 -7.75 20.78
CA GLU A 169 -7.18 -8.60 20.64
C GLU A 169 -6.88 -9.97 19.98
N GLY A 170 -5.77 -10.08 19.26
CA GLY A 170 -5.40 -11.26 18.48
C GLY A 170 -5.99 -11.27 17.06
N ILE A 171 -5.64 -12.29 16.29
CA ILE A 171 -6.21 -12.58 14.96
C ILE A 171 -6.80 -13.98 14.93
N ASP A 172 -7.83 -14.17 14.10
CA ASP A 172 -8.48 -15.46 13.93
C ASP A 172 -7.49 -16.49 13.34
N VAL A 173 -7.42 -17.65 13.99
CA VAL A 173 -6.70 -18.84 13.51
C VAL A 173 -7.69 -19.91 13.07
N LEU A 174 -7.40 -20.54 11.94
CA LEU A 174 -8.25 -21.52 11.27
C LEU A 174 -7.62 -22.92 11.35
N ASP A 175 -8.45 -23.94 11.51
CA ASP A 175 -8.01 -25.34 11.36
C ASP A 175 -7.86 -25.73 9.87
N ASN A 176 -7.41 -26.96 9.63
CA ASN A 176 -7.25 -27.50 8.27
C ASN A 176 -8.58 -27.63 7.49
N ASN A 177 -9.72 -27.56 8.17
CA ASN A 177 -11.05 -27.61 7.57
C ASN A 177 -11.61 -26.21 7.28
N GLY A 178 -10.86 -25.15 7.62
CA GLY A 178 -11.28 -23.75 7.45
C GLY A 178 -12.20 -23.22 8.55
N ASN A 179 -12.33 -23.93 9.68
CA ASN A 179 -13.11 -23.47 10.83
C ASN A 179 -12.26 -22.60 11.75
N ILE A 180 -12.86 -21.55 12.31
CA ILE A 180 -12.19 -20.68 13.28
C ILE A 180 -12.03 -21.44 14.60
N VAL A 181 -10.78 -21.62 15.03
CA VAL A 181 -10.41 -22.28 16.29
C VAL A 181 -10.43 -21.28 17.45
N GLY A 182 -10.05 -20.02 17.19
CA GLY A 182 -10.01 -18.95 18.17
C GLY A 182 -9.23 -17.74 17.68
N SER A 183 -9.03 -16.75 18.57
CA SER A 183 -8.20 -15.57 18.31
C SER A 183 -6.86 -15.70 19.03
N SER A 184 -5.75 -15.54 18.29
CA SER A 184 -4.39 -15.66 18.81
C SER A 184 -3.62 -14.34 18.73
N ARG A 185 -3.04 -13.92 19.86
CA ARG A 185 -2.11 -12.78 19.93
C ARG A 185 -0.71 -13.16 19.46
N ILE A 186 -0.30 -14.42 19.65
CA ILE A 186 0.97 -14.92 19.14
C ILE A 186 0.97 -14.95 17.61
N ALA A 187 -0.10 -15.47 17.00
CA ALA A 187 -0.28 -15.41 15.55
C ALA A 187 -0.31 -13.96 15.06
N ALA A 188 -0.98 -13.05 15.78
CA ALA A 188 -1.00 -11.63 15.44
C ALA A 188 0.41 -11.00 15.44
N LYS A 189 1.24 -11.29 16.46
CA LYS A 189 2.64 -10.81 16.51
C LYS A 189 3.45 -11.32 15.33
N HIS A 190 3.34 -12.60 14.99
CA HIS A 190 4.02 -13.17 13.83
C HIS A 190 3.52 -12.54 12.52
N ALA A 191 2.20 -12.41 12.34
CA ALA A 191 1.59 -11.77 11.18
C ALA A 191 2.10 -10.33 11.00
N LEU A 192 2.15 -9.54 12.07
CA LEU A 192 2.63 -8.16 12.03
C LEU A 192 4.13 -8.09 11.74
N LEU A 193 4.96 -8.98 12.31
CA LEU A 193 6.39 -9.04 12.03
C LEU A 193 6.65 -9.39 10.56
N GLU A 194 5.98 -10.42 10.04
CA GLU A 194 6.08 -10.78 8.63
C GLU A 194 5.63 -9.62 7.73
N THR A 195 4.50 -8.97 8.06
CA THR A 195 4.01 -7.80 7.33
C THR A 195 5.00 -6.63 7.39
N ALA A 196 5.59 -6.36 8.54
CA ALA A 196 6.61 -5.31 8.67
C ALA A 196 7.83 -5.62 7.80
N LEU A 197 8.28 -6.88 7.78
CA LEU A 197 9.39 -7.33 6.94
C LEU A 197 9.06 -7.18 5.44
N THR A 198 7.86 -7.56 5.00
CA THR A 198 7.46 -7.39 3.58
C THR A 198 7.57 -5.93 3.18
N ARG A 199 7.16 -5.02 4.06
CA ARG A 199 7.14 -3.58 3.81
C ARG A 199 8.53 -2.93 3.83
N VAL A 200 9.55 -3.63 4.33
CA VAL A 200 10.97 -3.25 4.18
C VAL A 200 11.57 -3.87 2.92
N VAL A 201 11.29 -5.14 2.66
CA VAL A 201 11.89 -5.89 1.55
C VAL A 201 11.36 -5.41 0.20
N LEU A 202 10.05 -5.14 0.08
CA LEU A 202 9.41 -4.66 -1.15
C LEU A 202 10.06 -3.39 -1.74
N PRO A 203 10.24 -2.30 -0.98
CA PRO A 203 10.87 -1.09 -1.51
C PRO A 203 12.39 -1.22 -1.69
N MET A 204 13.05 -2.23 -1.10
CA MET A 204 14.51 -2.35 -1.12
C MET A 204 15.08 -2.43 -2.55
N PRO A 205 14.64 -3.33 -3.45
CA PRO A 205 15.14 -3.36 -4.82
C PRO A 205 14.93 -2.04 -5.57
N ILE A 206 13.81 -1.36 -5.34
CA ILE A 206 13.43 -0.13 -6.06
C ILE A 206 14.25 1.06 -5.58
N LEU A 207 14.58 1.13 -4.29
CA LEU A 207 15.31 2.25 -3.70
C LEU A 207 16.83 2.04 -3.68
N VAL A 208 17.30 0.79 -3.74
CA VAL A 208 18.72 0.46 -3.62
C VAL A 208 19.35 0.11 -4.98
N LEU A 209 18.69 -0.69 -5.83
CA LEU A 209 19.30 -1.12 -7.10
C LEU A 209 19.48 0.02 -8.11
N PRO A 210 18.49 0.91 -8.36
CA PRO A 210 18.66 1.97 -9.33
C PRO A 210 19.83 2.91 -9.00
N PRO A 211 20.02 3.41 -7.76
CA PRO A 211 21.21 4.21 -7.44
C PRO A 211 22.54 3.48 -7.67
N ILE A 212 22.62 2.17 -7.37
CA ILE A 212 23.82 1.36 -7.60
C ILE A 212 24.09 1.25 -9.11
N ILE A 213 23.10 0.83 -9.89
CA ILE A 213 23.22 0.64 -11.34
C ILE A 213 23.54 1.98 -12.02
N MET A 214 22.84 3.04 -11.65
CA MET A 214 23.09 4.38 -12.18
C MET A 214 24.49 4.89 -11.83
N SER A 215 25.04 4.57 -10.65
CA SER A 215 26.41 4.95 -10.29
C SER A 215 27.49 4.33 -11.18
N ILE A 216 27.19 3.17 -11.79
CA ILE A 216 28.06 2.48 -12.74
C ILE A 216 27.81 3.04 -14.14
N LEU A 217 26.55 3.14 -14.55
CA LEU A 217 26.16 3.61 -15.87
C LEU A 217 26.56 5.07 -16.14
N GLU A 218 26.45 5.96 -15.15
CA GLU A 218 26.87 7.36 -15.25
C GLU A 218 28.38 7.54 -15.53
N LYS A 219 29.19 6.51 -15.26
CA LYS A 219 30.64 6.53 -15.58
C LYS A 219 30.92 6.17 -17.04
N THR A 220 29.96 5.62 -17.77
CA THR A 220 30.12 5.24 -19.18
C THR A 220 30.16 6.45 -20.10
N SER A 221 30.87 6.34 -21.24
CA SER A 221 30.96 7.40 -22.25
C SER A 221 29.60 7.79 -22.81
N LEU A 222 28.69 6.84 -22.97
CA LEU A 222 27.34 7.07 -23.50
C LEU A 222 26.54 8.08 -22.66
N LEU A 223 26.48 7.89 -21.35
CA LEU A 223 25.70 8.75 -20.45
C LEU A 223 26.42 10.07 -20.13
N ARG A 224 27.76 10.08 -20.14
CA ARG A 224 28.53 11.34 -20.07
C ARG A 224 28.31 12.21 -21.30
N SER A 225 28.29 11.63 -22.49
CA SER A 225 28.09 12.36 -23.75
C SER A 225 26.62 12.76 -23.99
N ARG A 226 25.65 12.06 -23.39
CA ARG A 226 24.22 12.36 -23.55
C ARG A 226 23.49 12.46 -22.20
N PRO A 227 23.61 13.60 -21.49
CA PRO A 227 22.96 13.81 -20.19
C PRO A 227 21.43 13.66 -20.23
N ARG A 228 20.80 13.95 -21.38
CA ARG A 228 19.35 13.78 -21.59
C ARG A 228 18.88 12.32 -21.48
N MET A 229 19.79 11.35 -21.61
CA MET A 229 19.47 9.92 -21.50
C MET A 229 19.43 9.42 -20.06
N ILE A 230 19.89 10.21 -19.08
CA ILE A 230 19.94 9.82 -17.66
C ILE A 230 18.53 9.49 -17.15
N LEU A 231 17.54 10.36 -17.39
CA LEU A 231 16.17 10.15 -16.95
C LEU A 231 15.53 8.91 -17.60
N PRO A 232 15.54 8.74 -18.94
CA PRO A 232 15.03 7.51 -19.56
C PRO A 232 15.68 6.22 -19.05
N VAL A 233 17.00 6.21 -18.88
CA VAL A 233 17.73 5.04 -18.38
C VAL A 233 17.38 4.75 -16.93
N GLN A 234 17.33 5.78 -16.08
CA GLN A 234 16.90 5.64 -14.69
C GLN A 234 15.46 5.11 -14.60
N SER A 235 14.54 5.64 -15.40
CA SER A 235 13.16 5.14 -15.46
C SER A 235 13.08 3.68 -15.88
N LEU A 236 13.89 3.26 -16.87
CA LEU A 236 13.95 1.87 -17.33
C LEU A 236 14.51 0.95 -16.25
N VAL A 237 15.57 1.36 -15.55
CA VAL A 237 16.17 0.58 -14.46
C VAL A 237 15.18 0.47 -13.29
N CYS A 238 14.49 1.55 -12.92
CA CYS A 238 13.44 1.51 -11.91
C CYS A 238 12.29 0.57 -12.32
N LEU A 239 11.85 0.63 -13.58
CA LEU A 239 10.79 -0.24 -14.09
C LEU A 239 11.20 -1.71 -14.07
N ALA A 240 12.43 -2.03 -14.48
CA ALA A 240 12.97 -3.39 -14.44
C ALA A 240 13.10 -3.90 -12.99
N ALA A 241 13.66 -3.07 -12.09
CA ALA A 241 13.78 -3.41 -10.68
C ALA A 241 12.41 -3.67 -10.03
N PHE A 242 11.41 -2.82 -10.31
CA PHE A 242 10.04 -3.01 -9.86
C PHE A 242 9.40 -4.27 -10.43
N GLY A 243 9.53 -4.48 -11.74
CA GLY A 243 8.94 -5.63 -12.45
C GLY A 243 9.47 -6.98 -11.96
N LEU A 244 10.72 -7.03 -11.49
CA LEU A 244 11.31 -8.24 -10.91
C LEU A 244 11.01 -8.37 -9.41
N ALA A 245 11.05 -7.26 -8.66
CA ALA A 245 10.86 -7.27 -7.22
C ALA A 245 9.43 -7.61 -6.80
N LEU A 246 8.43 -7.11 -7.53
CA LEU A 246 7.03 -7.27 -7.14
C LEU A 246 6.57 -8.74 -7.16
N PRO A 247 6.79 -9.55 -8.22
CA PRO A 247 6.43 -10.96 -8.22
C PRO A 247 7.17 -11.75 -7.15
N LEU A 248 8.46 -11.46 -6.96
CA LEU A 248 9.31 -12.14 -5.98
C LEU A 248 8.81 -11.88 -4.56
N ALA A 249 8.44 -10.64 -4.24
CA ALA A 249 7.90 -10.32 -2.93
C ALA A 249 6.53 -10.97 -2.66
N ILE A 250 5.65 -11.03 -3.67
CA ILE A 250 4.37 -11.73 -3.54
C ILE A 250 4.60 -13.23 -3.28
N SER A 251 5.59 -13.84 -3.94
CA SER A 251 5.93 -15.26 -3.72
C SER A 251 6.57 -15.54 -2.36
N LEU A 252 7.42 -14.64 -1.85
CA LEU A 252 8.11 -14.81 -0.58
C LEU A 252 7.19 -14.61 0.63
N PHE A 253 6.13 -13.83 0.46
CA PHE A 253 5.23 -13.46 1.54
C PHE A 253 3.76 -13.70 1.15
N PRO A 254 3.31 -14.97 1.16
CA PRO A 254 1.92 -15.30 0.86
C PRO A 254 0.98 -14.69 1.90
N GLN A 255 -0.27 -14.42 1.53
CA GLN A 255 -1.25 -13.79 2.42
C GLN A 255 -1.70 -14.69 3.59
N MET A 256 -1.68 -16.02 3.41
CA MET A 256 -1.95 -16.99 4.46
C MET A 256 -0.64 -17.60 4.95
N SER A 257 -0.47 -17.73 6.27
CA SER A 257 0.64 -18.49 6.88
C SER A 257 0.12 -19.59 7.76
N GLU A 258 0.99 -20.58 7.98
CA GLU A 258 0.79 -21.66 8.92
C GLU A 258 1.67 -21.47 10.16
N ILE A 259 1.16 -21.85 11.31
CA ILE A 259 1.89 -21.89 12.57
C ILE A 259 1.56 -23.17 13.33
N GLU A 260 2.57 -23.74 13.99
CA GLU A 260 2.40 -24.91 14.85
C GLU A 260 1.52 -24.57 16.06
N THR A 261 0.53 -25.41 16.35
CA THR A 261 -0.37 -25.20 17.48
C THR A 261 0.35 -25.22 18.82
N SER A 262 1.48 -25.92 18.92
CA SER A 262 2.36 -25.94 20.10
C SER A 262 3.02 -24.59 20.40
N ARG A 263 3.10 -23.68 19.43
CA ARG A 263 3.67 -22.33 19.60
C ARG A 263 2.62 -21.29 19.96
N LEU A 264 1.34 -21.65 19.92
CA LEU A 264 0.22 -20.77 20.21
C LEU A 264 -0.18 -20.85 21.68
N GLU A 265 -1.14 -20.01 22.06
CA GLU A 265 -1.73 -19.99 23.40
C GLU A 265 -2.31 -21.37 23.76
N PRO A 266 -2.15 -21.85 25.02
CA PRO A 266 -2.61 -23.17 25.43
C PRO A 266 -4.11 -23.41 25.18
N GLU A 267 -4.91 -22.36 25.29
CA GLU A 267 -6.35 -22.38 25.00
C GLU A 267 -6.66 -22.75 23.54
N ILE A 268 -5.83 -22.33 22.59
CA ILE A 268 -5.96 -22.68 21.17
C ILE A 268 -5.42 -24.07 20.91
N ALA A 269 -4.30 -24.43 21.55
CA ALA A 269 -3.72 -25.77 21.45
C ALA A 269 -4.67 -26.87 21.98
N LEU A 270 -5.51 -26.54 22.98
CA LEU A 270 -6.54 -27.43 23.50
C LEU A 270 -7.82 -27.44 22.66
N ALA A 271 -8.08 -26.39 21.89
CA ALA A 271 -9.29 -26.23 21.06
C ALA A 271 -9.22 -26.96 19.71
N THR A 272 -8.06 -27.50 19.31
CA THR A 272 -7.91 -28.24 18.05
C THR A 272 -6.99 -29.45 18.20
N THR A 273 -7.29 -30.52 17.46
CA THR A 273 -6.40 -31.69 17.33
C THR A 273 -5.37 -31.52 16.21
N SER A 274 -5.45 -30.42 15.45
CA SER A 274 -4.53 -30.15 14.34
C SER A 274 -3.15 -29.75 14.84
N LYS A 275 -2.09 -30.22 14.16
CA LYS A 275 -0.69 -29.87 14.48
C LYS A 275 -0.32 -28.45 14.04
N THR A 276 -1.03 -27.93 13.05
CA THR A 276 -0.84 -26.59 12.48
C THR A 276 -2.19 -25.92 12.34
N VAL A 277 -2.19 -24.59 12.41
CA VAL A 277 -3.34 -23.73 12.10
C VAL A 277 -2.90 -22.65 11.13
N VAL A 278 -3.86 -22.16 10.34
CA VAL A 278 -3.64 -21.15 9.31
C VAL A 278 -4.18 -19.81 9.80
N TYR A 279 -3.48 -18.71 9.52
CA TYR A 279 -3.96 -17.36 9.78
C TYR A 279 -3.75 -16.44 8.58
N ASN A 280 -4.62 -15.44 8.45
CA ASN A 280 -4.50 -14.40 7.44
C ASN A 280 -3.59 -13.28 7.94
N LYS A 281 -2.51 -13.03 7.22
CA LYS A 281 -1.54 -11.98 7.58
C LYS A 281 -2.04 -10.58 7.28
N GLY A 282 -3.04 -10.43 6.42
CA GLY A 282 -3.37 -9.15 5.81
C GLY A 282 -2.43 -8.77 4.64
N LEU A 283 -2.76 -7.68 3.95
CA LEU A 283 -2.00 -7.08 2.84
C LEU A 283 -1.16 -5.88 3.32
#